data_AF-A0A4S2H915-F1
#
_entry.id   AF-A0A4S2H915-F1
#
_cell.length_a   1.000
_cell.length_b   1.000
_cell.length_c   1.000
_cell.angle_alpha   90.00
_cell.angle_beta   90.00
_cell.angle_gamma   90.00
#
_symmetry.space_group_name_H-M   'P 1'
#
loop_
_entity.id
_entity.type
_entity.pdbx_description
1 polymer ?
#
loop_
_entity_poly.entity_id
_entity_poly.type
_entity_poly.pdbx_seq_one_letter_code
_entity_poly.pdbx_strand_id
1 'polypeptide(L)'
;MQKAISKWIREVRQGNSTPQGLPEEVVFRQKIGRWVEFKRQHLYFAQTLNSLINGHSSQLNLIKHAMLCQAEIEEMRPAGAEAPQGDLSLETVFWRLPLPTFSTLYRLVNSRAFSEEALDILIEGRNIKITETILVAASVRIAPCDHLFARIAEDRKFEGADRAGRHTSEITGLHNDILKFYRSALRANGVV
;
A
#
# COMPACT_ATOMS: atom_id res chain seq x y z
N MET A 1 -19.61 21.12 10.70
CA MET A 1 -19.17 19.79 10.23
C MET A 1 -20.34 18.81 10.04
N GLN A 2 -21.05 18.40 11.11
CA GLN A 2 -22.29 17.58 10.99
C GLN A 2 -23.30 18.17 10.00
N LYS A 3 -23.48 19.49 10.00
CA LYS A 3 -24.41 20.18 9.08
C LYS A 3 -24.09 19.99 7.58
N ALA A 4 -22.83 19.81 7.17
CA ALA A 4 -22.48 19.66 5.76
C ALA A 4 -22.74 18.22 5.25
N ILE A 5 -22.32 17.22 6.03
CA ILE A 5 -22.58 15.80 5.73
C ILE A 5 -24.08 15.50 5.81
N SER A 6 -24.77 16.00 6.83
CA SER A 6 -26.23 15.85 6.95
C SER A 6 -26.99 16.56 5.84
N LYS A 7 -26.48 17.71 5.34
CA LYS A 7 -27.05 18.42 4.19
C LYS A 7 -26.88 17.61 2.90
N TRP A 8 -25.68 17.07 2.64
CA TRP A 8 -25.42 16.21 1.49
C TRP A 8 -26.25 14.92 1.50
N ILE A 9 -26.32 14.21 2.63
CA ILE A 9 -27.15 13.00 2.78
C ILE A 9 -28.63 13.31 2.51
N ARG A 10 -29.10 14.48 2.97
CA ARG A 10 -30.47 14.94 2.76
C ARG A 10 -30.73 15.30 1.29
N GLU A 11 -29.81 15.97 0.62
CA GLU A 11 -29.91 16.31 -0.81
C GLU A 11 -29.94 15.06 -1.70
N VAL A 12 -29.07 14.08 -1.42
CA VAL A 12 -29.06 12.77 -2.11
C VAL A 12 -30.37 11.99 -1.88
N ARG A 13 -30.89 11.96 -0.64
CA ARG A 13 -32.16 11.28 -0.33
C ARG A 13 -33.38 11.94 -0.94
N GLN A 14 -33.30 13.23 -1.26
CA GLN A 14 -34.42 14.01 -1.80
C GLN A 14 -34.46 14.00 -3.34
N GLY A 15 -33.58 13.25 -4.01
CA GLY A 15 -33.61 13.07 -5.47
C GLY A 15 -33.33 14.33 -6.28
N ASN A 16 -32.99 15.44 -5.62
CA ASN A 16 -32.71 16.70 -6.26
C ASN A 16 -31.20 16.84 -6.43
N SER A 17 -30.78 16.94 -7.69
CA SER A 17 -29.40 17.10 -8.19
C SER A 17 -28.51 15.86 -8.06
N THR A 18 -27.88 15.49 -9.18
CA THR A 18 -26.65 14.71 -9.20
C THR A 18 -25.69 15.38 -8.24
N PRO A 19 -25.35 14.78 -7.08
CA PRO A 19 -24.56 15.45 -6.08
C PRO A 19 -23.22 15.85 -6.71
N GLN A 20 -22.84 17.13 -6.61
CA GLN A 20 -21.49 17.60 -6.97
C GLN A 20 -20.48 16.94 -6.03
N GLY A 21 -20.11 15.70 -6.31
CA GLY A 21 -19.17 14.90 -5.53
C GLY A 21 -19.53 14.77 -4.06
N LEU A 22 -18.68 14.06 -3.32
CA LEU A 22 -18.60 14.20 -1.87
C LEU A 22 -17.86 15.52 -1.57
N PRO A 23 -18.13 16.18 -0.41
CA PRO A 23 -17.31 17.32 0.00
C PRO A 23 -15.82 16.96 -0.01
N GLU A 24 -14.95 17.85 -0.51
CA GLU A 24 -13.52 17.57 -0.67
C GLU A 24 -12.85 17.06 0.61
N GLU A 25 -13.30 17.53 1.77
CA GLU A 25 -12.83 17.08 3.08
C GLU A 25 -13.19 15.60 3.37
N VAL A 26 -14.37 15.15 2.93
CA VAL A 26 -14.81 13.75 3.08
C VAL A 26 -13.97 12.84 2.18
N VAL A 27 -13.74 13.25 0.94
CA VAL A 27 -12.85 12.54 0.00
C VAL A 27 -11.44 12.45 0.57
N PHE A 28 -10.93 13.55 1.13
CA PHE A 28 -9.63 13.61 1.77
C PHE A 28 -9.51 12.62 2.94
N ARG A 29 -10.50 12.61 3.84
CA ARG A 29 -10.58 11.68 4.98
C ARG A 29 -10.63 10.21 4.53
N GLN A 30 -11.46 9.90 3.54
CA GLN A 30 -11.59 8.55 3.00
C GLN A 30 -10.25 8.07 2.44
N LYS A 31 -9.60 8.90 1.62
CA LYS A 31 -8.31 8.56 1.01
C LYS A 31 -7.18 8.38 2.04
N ILE A 32 -7.09 9.24 3.07
CA ILE A 32 -6.14 9.01 4.17
C ILE A 32 -6.45 7.71 4.91
N GLY A 33 -7.73 7.45 5.20
CA GLY A 33 -8.16 6.22 5.84
C GLY A 33 -7.72 4.98 5.06
N ARG A 34 -7.89 5.01 3.74
CA ARG A 34 -7.41 3.96 2.82
C ARG A 34 -5.90 3.78 2.87
N TRP A 35 -5.13 4.87 2.87
CA TRP A 35 -3.68 4.79 2.99
C TRP A 35 -3.22 4.17 4.32
N VAL A 36 -3.84 4.57 5.43
CA VAL A 36 -3.55 4.01 6.75
C VAL A 36 -3.88 2.52 6.77
N GLU A 37 -5.03 2.12 6.22
CA GLU A 37 -5.44 0.73 6.14
C GLU A 37 -4.52 -0.10 5.23
N PHE A 38 -4.17 0.41 4.05
CA PHE A 38 -3.17 -0.19 3.17
C PHE A 38 -1.87 -0.46 3.92
N LYS A 39 -1.36 0.50 4.69
CA LYS A 39 -0.11 0.30 5.44
C LYS A 39 -0.23 -0.69 6.57
N ARG A 40 -1.39 -0.74 7.24
CA ARG A 40 -1.67 -1.77 8.23
C ARG A 40 -1.60 -3.15 7.58
N GLN A 41 -2.24 -3.32 6.42
CA GLN A 41 -2.19 -4.57 5.66
C GLN A 41 -0.80 -4.89 5.12
N HIS A 42 -0.08 -3.88 4.63
CA HIS A 42 1.28 -4.03 4.11
C HIS A 42 2.27 -4.41 5.21
N LEU A 43 2.10 -3.86 6.42
CA LEU A 43 2.86 -4.28 7.59
C LEU A 43 2.63 -5.75 7.89
N TYR A 44 1.37 -6.20 7.97
CA TYR A 44 1.07 -7.62 8.22
C TYR A 44 1.58 -8.53 7.10
N PHE A 45 1.50 -8.08 5.84
CA PHE A 45 2.10 -8.78 4.72
C PHE A 45 3.62 -8.93 4.91
N ALA A 46 4.32 -7.83 5.21
CA ALA A 46 5.78 -7.83 5.39
C ALA A 46 6.20 -8.68 6.60
N GLN A 47 5.46 -8.62 7.71
CA GLN A 47 5.68 -9.48 8.88
C GLN A 47 5.48 -10.96 8.52
N THR A 48 4.41 -11.28 7.80
CA THR A 48 4.12 -12.67 7.41
C THR A 48 5.19 -13.21 6.46
N LEU A 49 5.60 -12.42 5.45
CA LEU A 49 6.66 -12.79 4.54
C LEU A 49 7.98 -13.01 5.28
N ASN A 50 8.35 -12.09 6.16
CA ASN A 50 9.56 -12.23 6.97
C ASN A 50 9.50 -13.47 7.88
N SER A 51 8.36 -13.75 8.50
CA SER A 51 8.20 -14.97 9.31
C SER A 51 8.22 -16.25 8.48
N LEU A 52 7.69 -16.25 7.26
CA LEU A 52 7.76 -17.38 6.33
C LEU A 52 9.20 -17.67 5.89
N ILE A 53 9.95 -16.62 5.56
CA ILE A 53 11.39 -16.71 5.26
C ILE A 53 12.16 -17.37 6.41
N ASN A 54 11.75 -17.14 7.65
CA ASN A 54 12.33 -17.75 8.85
C ASN A 54 11.64 -19.07 9.28
N GLY A 55 10.70 -19.61 8.50
CA GLY A 55 10.06 -20.92 8.78
C GLY A 55 8.97 -20.92 9.86
N HIS A 56 8.34 -19.78 10.16
CA HIS A 56 7.48 -19.61 11.35
C HIS A 56 6.08 -19.01 11.08
N SER A 57 5.50 -19.15 9.88
CA SER A 57 4.15 -18.64 9.60
C SER A 57 3.38 -19.43 8.53
N SER A 58 2.15 -18.99 8.22
CA SER A 58 1.26 -19.63 7.25
C SER A 58 1.25 -18.86 5.93
N GLN A 59 1.40 -19.58 4.82
CA GLN A 59 1.27 -19.04 3.46
C GLN A 59 -0.14 -18.47 3.20
N LEU A 60 -1.18 -19.02 3.87
CA LEU A 60 -2.55 -18.50 3.77
C LEU A 60 -2.65 -17.05 4.25
N ASN A 61 -1.93 -16.69 5.32
CA ASN A 61 -1.89 -15.32 5.81
C ASN A 61 -1.19 -14.38 4.81
N LEU A 62 -0.15 -14.88 4.11
CA LEU A 62 0.56 -14.10 3.10
C LEU A 62 -0.39 -13.75 1.94
N ILE A 63 -1.15 -14.73 1.46
CA ILE A 63 -2.17 -14.55 0.42
C ILE A 63 -3.24 -13.56 0.90
N LYS A 64 -3.80 -13.78 2.10
CA LYS A 64 -4.84 -12.92 2.66
C LYS A 64 -4.41 -11.46 2.67
N HIS A 65 -3.21 -11.15 3.19
CA HIS A 65 -2.75 -9.77 3.26
C HIS A 65 -2.36 -9.22 1.89
N ALA A 66 -1.87 -10.04 0.95
CA ALA A 66 -1.66 -9.62 -0.44
C ALA A 66 -2.98 -9.24 -1.14
N MET A 67 -4.05 -10.03 -0.96
CA MET A 67 -5.38 -9.72 -1.50
C MET A 67 -5.94 -8.43 -0.92
N LEU A 68 -5.84 -8.24 0.40
CA LEU A 68 -6.31 -7.03 1.06
C LEU A 68 -5.53 -5.79 0.61
N CYS A 69 -4.20 -5.89 0.50
CA CYS A 69 -3.40 -4.78 -0.03
C CYS A 69 -3.76 -4.43 -1.48
N GLN A 70 -4.00 -5.45 -2.33
CA GLN A 70 -4.38 -5.24 -3.72
C GLN A 70 -5.74 -4.51 -3.83
N ALA A 71 -6.72 -4.88 -3.00
CA ALA A 71 -8.01 -4.20 -2.95
C ALA A 71 -7.87 -2.73 -2.54
N GLU A 72 -7.07 -2.42 -1.50
CA GLU A 72 -6.84 -1.03 -1.10
C GLU A 72 -6.13 -0.22 -2.19
N ILE A 73 -5.18 -0.82 -2.94
CA ILE A 73 -4.53 -0.16 -4.07
C ILE A 73 -5.52 0.19 -5.18
N GLU A 74 -6.47 -0.69 -5.48
CA GLU A 74 -7.46 -0.47 -6.53
C GLU A 74 -8.36 0.72 -6.20
N GLU A 75 -8.74 0.87 -4.94
CA GLU A 75 -9.52 2.01 -4.42
C GLU A 75 -8.73 3.32 -4.35
N MET A 76 -7.40 3.24 -4.21
CA MET A 76 -6.51 4.41 -4.16
C MET A 76 -6.01 4.86 -5.53
N ARG A 77 -6.27 4.08 -6.60
CA ARG A 77 -5.75 4.40 -7.94
C ARG A 77 -6.31 5.75 -8.43
N PRO A 78 -5.45 6.67 -8.89
CA PRO A 78 -5.92 7.93 -9.46
C PRO A 78 -6.78 7.70 -10.71
N ALA A 79 -7.78 8.56 -10.92
CA ALA A 79 -8.75 8.42 -12.00
C ALA A 79 -8.26 8.92 -13.38
N GLY A 80 -7.14 9.66 -13.42
CA GLY A 80 -6.53 10.20 -14.63
C GLY A 80 -5.39 9.35 -15.19
N ALA A 81 -4.95 9.68 -16.42
CA ALA A 81 -3.81 9.06 -17.08
C ALA A 81 -2.47 9.77 -16.80
N GLU A 82 -2.50 11.05 -16.39
CA GLU A 82 -1.31 11.86 -16.15
C GLU A 82 -1.28 12.41 -14.72
N ALA A 83 -0.08 12.47 -14.14
CA ALA A 83 0.15 13.06 -12.84
C ALA A 83 0.00 14.60 -12.92
N PRO A 84 -0.79 15.23 -12.03
CA PRO A 84 -0.82 16.68 -11.95
C PRO A 84 0.58 17.21 -11.63
N GLN A 85 1.15 18.02 -12.52
CA GLN A 85 2.46 18.63 -12.30
C GLN A 85 2.31 19.92 -11.49
N GLY A 86 3.19 20.11 -10.49
CA GLY A 86 3.39 21.41 -9.85
C GLY A 86 2.47 21.76 -8.66
N ASP A 87 1.46 20.95 -8.33
CA ASP A 87 0.62 21.18 -7.15
C ASP A 87 0.93 20.22 -5.98
N LEU A 88 0.66 20.66 -4.75
CA LEU A 88 0.62 19.80 -3.55
C LEU A 88 -0.83 19.34 -3.29
N SER A 89 -1.53 18.93 -4.34
CA SER A 89 -2.85 18.33 -4.18
C SER A 89 -2.73 16.91 -3.61
N LEU A 90 -3.84 16.44 -3.02
CA LEU A 90 -3.93 15.05 -2.55
C LEU A 90 -3.74 14.08 -3.72
N GLU A 91 -4.27 14.39 -4.89
CA GLU A 91 -4.14 13.56 -6.09
C GLU A 91 -2.67 13.39 -6.52
N THR A 92 -1.89 14.48 -6.49
CA THR A 92 -0.44 14.42 -6.75
C THR A 92 0.30 13.53 -5.76
N VAL A 93 -0.11 13.52 -4.48
CA VAL A 93 0.50 12.60 -3.50
C VAL A 93 0.15 11.14 -3.81
N PHE A 94 -1.11 10.83 -4.13
CA PHE A 94 -1.50 9.46 -4.52
C PHE A 94 -0.79 8.99 -5.79
N TRP A 95 -0.57 9.89 -6.75
CA TRP A 95 0.23 9.60 -7.95
C TRP A 95 1.69 9.28 -7.64
N ARG A 96 2.27 9.94 -6.65
CA ARG A 96 3.66 9.70 -6.21
C ARG A 96 3.81 8.45 -5.36
N LEU A 97 2.72 7.86 -4.90
CA LEU A 97 2.80 6.61 -4.17
C LEU A 97 3.31 5.49 -5.09
N PRO A 98 4.22 4.64 -4.61
CA PRO A 98 4.74 3.49 -5.36
C PRO A 98 3.73 2.33 -5.40
N LEU A 99 2.42 2.64 -5.55
CA LEU A 99 1.35 1.65 -5.64
C LEU A 99 1.55 0.67 -6.81
N PRO A 100 2.02 1.07 -8.01
CA PRO A 100 2.25 0.11 -9.09
C PRO A 100 3.27 -0.96 -8.70
N THR A 101 4.36 -0.56 -8.03
CA THR A 101 5.41 -1.49 -7.59
C THR A 101 4.86 -2.51 -6.59
N PHE A 102 4.13 -2.04 -5.57
CA PHE A 102 3.52 -2.94 -4.59
C PHE A 102 2.41 -3.81 -5.21
N SER A 103 1.61 -3.26 -6.14
CA SER A 103 0.57 -4.02 -6.83
C SER A 103 1.14 -5.19 -7.62
N THR A 104 2.27 -5.00 -8.31
CA THR A 104 2.97 -6.09 -9.01
C THR A 104 3.33 -7.21 -8.04
N LEU A 105 3.87 -6.89 -6.86
CA LEU A 105 4.19 -7.87 -5.83
C LEU A 105 2.94 -8.63 -5.33
N TYR A 106 1.85 -7.94 -5.03
CA TYR A 106 0.65 -8.62 -4.54
C TYR A 106 -0.02 -9.48 -5.59
N ARG A 107 -0.08 -9.02 -6.85
CA ARG A 107 -0.59 -9.83 -7.96
C ARG A 107 0.24 -11.08 -8.17
N LEU A 108 1.56 -10.97 -8.02
CA LEU A 108 2.48 -12.11 -8.09
C LEU A 108 2.13 -13.16 -7.02
N VAL A 109 1.91 -12.74 -5.77
CA VAL A 109 1.49 -13.64 -4.69
C VAL A 109 0.11 -14.24 -4.97
N ASN A 110 -0.87 -13.40 -5.34
CA ASN A 110 -2.25 -13.83 -5.59
C ASN A 110 -2.36 -14.80 -6.77
N SER A 111 -1.55 -14.64 -7.82
CA SER A 111 -1.52 -15.56 -8.97
C SER A 111 -1.06 -16.98 -8.61
N ARG A 112 -0.49 -17.16 -7.42
CA ARG A 112 0.06 -18.41 -6.91
C ARG A 112 -0.73 -18.97 -5.74
N ALA A 113 -1.84 -18.33 -5.37
CA ALA A 113 -2.62 -18.67 -4.19
C ALA A 113 -3.14 -20.12 -4.14
N PHE A 114 -3.18 -20.82 -5.29
CA PHE A 114 -3.71 -22.18 -5.43
C PHE A 114 -2.64 -23.26 -5.62
N SER A 115 -1.36 -22.96 -5.43
CA SER A 115 -0.27 -23.95 -5.44
C SER A 115 0.73 -23.65 -4.33
N GLU A 116 0.86 -24.60 -3.41
CA GLU A 116 1.82 -24.55 -2.31
C GLU A 116 3.25 -24.49 -2.85
N GLU A 117 3.56 -25.27 -3.88
CA GLU A 117 4.86 -25.29 -4.54
C GLU A 117 5.20 -23.92 -5.16
N ALA A 118 4.21 -23.25 -5.76
CA ALA A 118 4.41 -21.93 -6.32
C ALA A 118 4.68 -20.86 -5.23
N LEU A 119 4.09 -21.03 -4.05
CA LEU A 119 4.32 -20.16 -2.89
C LEU A 119 5.67 -20.46 -2.22
N ASP A 120 6.12 -21.70 -2.20
CA ASP A 120 7.47 -22.04 -1.74
C ASP A 120 8.53 -21.38 -2.61
N ILE A 121 8.36 -21.42 -3.93
CA ILE A 121 9.27 -20.74 -4.88
C ILE A 121 9.37 -19.23 -4.60
N LEU A 122 8.29 -18.60 -4.09
CA LEU A 122 8.29 -17.20 -3.65
C LEU A 122 9.21 -16.99 -2.45
N ILE A 123 9.16 -17.88 -1.46
CA ILE A 123 9.81 -17.71 -0.15
C ILE A 123 11.29 -18.12 -0.21
N GLU A 124 11.65 -19.10 -1.04
CA GLU A 124 13.00 -19.66 -1.08
C GLU A 124 14.04 -18.78 -1.79
N GLY A 125 13.60 -17.81 -2.61
CA GLY A 125 14.50 -16.91 -3.33
C GLY A 125 15.35 -17.59 -4.42
N ARG A 126 14.96 -18.77 -4.90
CA ARG A 126 15.66 -19.52 -5.96
C ARG A 126 15.32 -19.02 -7.37
N ASN A 127 14.13 -18.48 -7.57
CA ASN A 127 13.71 -17.95 -8.85
C ASN A 127 14.10 -16.47 -8.99
N ILE A 128 14.94 -16.17 -9.99
CA ILE A 128 15.52 -14.83 -10.20
C ILE A 128 14.43 -13.77 -10.42
N LYS A 129 13.50 -13.98 -11.37
CA LYS A 129 12.46 -12.99 -11.71
C LYS A 129 11.55 -12.66 -10.53
N ILE A 130 11.21 -13.69 -9.74
CA ILE A 130 10.40 -13.53 -8.54
C ILE A 130 11.17 -12.73 -7.48
N THR A 131 12.42 -13.12 -7.26
CA THR A 131 13.31 -12.47 -6.30
C THR A 131 13.53 -11.00 -6.65
N GLU A 132 13.78 -10.68 -7.92
CA GLU A 132 13.88 -9.31 -8.42
C GLU A 132 12.61 -8.51 -8.13
N THR A 133 11.43 -9.09 -8.37
CA THR A 133 10.15 -8.41 -8.08
C THR A 133 10.02 -8.06 -6.60
N ILE A 134 10.39 -8.99 -5.71
CA ILE A 134 10.36 -8.75 -4.26
C ILE A 134 11.39 -7.71 -3.86
N LEU A 135 12.62 -7.80 -4.38
CA LEU A 135 13.71 -6.86 -4.09
C LEU A 135 13.37 -5.45 -4.53
N VAL A 136 12.76 -5.28 -5.71
CA VAL A 136 12.31 -3.98 -6.23
C VAL A 136 11.27 -3.39 -5.27
N ALA A 137 10.28 -4.17 -4.86
CA ALA A 137 9.24 -3.70 -3.93
C ALA A 137 9.80 -3.39 -2.52
N ALA A 138 10.65 -4.24 -1.96
CA ALA A 138 11.26 -4.02 -0.65
C ALA A 138 12.30 -2.90 -0.64
N SER A 139 12.82 -2.47 -1.80
CA SER A 139 13.73 -1.32 -1.90
C SER A 139 13.02 0.03 -1.87
N VAL A 140 11.69 0.04 -1.96
CA VAL A 140 10.89 1.26 -2.01
C VAL A 140 10.86 1.94 -0.64
N ARG A 141 11.20 3.24 -0.61
CA ARG A 141 11.12 4.05 0.61
C ARG A 141 9.72 4.65 0.75
N ILE A 142 9.02 4.26 1.81
CA ILE A 142 7.64 4.73 2.09
C ILE A 142 7.64 6.10 2.81
N ALA A 143 8.64 6.36 3.66
CA ALA A 143 8.71 7.58 4.49
C ALA A 143 8.53 8.91 3.74
N PRO A 144 9.13 9.14 2.55
CA PRO A 144 8.92 10.38 1.81
C PRO A 144 7.44 10.65 1.47
N CYS A 145 6.67 9.59 1.16
CA CYS A 145 5.25 9.71 0.86
C CYS A 145 4.45 10.06 2.10
N ASP A 146 4.78 9.45 3.24
CA ASP A 146 4.13 9.75 4.52
C ASP A 146 4.38 11.19 4.99
N HIS A 147 5.60 11.69 4.80
CA HIS A 147 5.92 13.10 5.08
C HIS A 147 5.12 14.06 4.20
N LEU A 148 4.92 13.73 2.92
CA LEU A 148 4.06 14.54 2.03
C LEU A 148 2.59 14.50 2.49
N PHE A 149 2.08 13.34 2.92
CA PHE A 149 0.72 13.24 3.48
C PHE A 149 0.56 14.05 4.76
N ALA A 150 1.51 13.97 5.69
CA ALA A 150 1.50 14.72 6.93
C ALA A 150 1.46 16.23 6.65
N ARG A 151 2.32 16.70 5.73
CA ARG A 151 2.37 18.12 5.34
C ARG A 151 1.04 18.62 4.77
N ILE A 152 0.42 17.89 3.83
CA ILE A 152 -0.88 18.30 3.26
C ILE A 152 -1.98 18.29 4.33
N ALA A 153 -1.95 17.34 5.26
CA ALA A 153 -2.92 17.28 6.33
C ALA A 153 -2.79 18.46 7.31
N GLU A 154 -1.56 18.85 7.64
CA GLU A 154 -1.26 20.05 8.43
C GLU A 154 -1.78 21.32 7.73
N ASP A 155 -1.48 21.48 6.44
CA ASP A 155 -1.96 22.61 5.63
C ASP A 155 -3.50 22.70 5.62
N ARG A 156 -4.18 21.56 5.69
CA ARG A 156 -5.65 21.45 5.73
C ARG A 156 -6.25 21.40 7.13
N LYS A 157 -5.45 21.55 8.19
CA LYS A 157 -5.87 21.45 9.61
C LYS A 157 -6.58 20.13 9.93
N PHE A 158 -6.14 19.04 9.31
CA PHE A 158 -6.72 17.72 9.49
C PHE A 158 -6.00 16.95 10.60
N GLU A 159 -6.68 16.77 11.74
CA GLU A 159 -6.22 15.93 12.83
C GLU A 159 -6.25 14.45 12.45
N GLY A 160 -5.13 13.73 12.59
CA GLY A 160 -5.06 12.27 12.39
C GLY A 160 -4.09 11.78 11.32
N ALA A 161 -3.38 12.67 10.62
CA ALA A 161 -2.36 12.26 9.65
C ALA A 161 -1.09 11.68 10.27
N ASP A 162 -0.85 11.93 11.56
CA ASP A 162 0.15 11.25 12.38
C ASP A 162 -0.02 9.72 12.36
N ARG A 163 -1.25 9.23 12.18
CA ARG A 163 -1.55 7.79 12.07
C ARG A 163 -0.91 7.17 10.83
N ALA A 164 -0.78 7.96 9.76
CA ALA A 164 -0.01 7.58 8.60
C ALA A 164 1.51 7.68 8.84
N GLY A 165 2.04 7.84 10.04
CA GLY A 165 3.47 7.62 10.32
C GLY A 165 3.76 6.30 11.05
N ARG A 166 2.75 5.72 11.69
CA ARG A 166 2.95 4.75 12.79
C ARG A 166 3.63 3.44 12.38
N HIS A 167 3.40 2.99 11.16
CA HIS A 167 3.92 1.70 10.66
C HIS A 167 5.21 1.83 9.84
N THR A 168 5.64 3.06 9.54
CA THR A 168 6.65 3.32 8.52
C THR A 168 8.03 2.82 8.91
N SER A 169 8.45 3.04 10.16
CA SER A 169 9.73 2.52 10.68
C SER A 169 9.76 1.00 10.71
N GLU A 170 8.65 0.38 11.12
CA GLU A 170 8.54 -1.08 11.22
C GLU A 170 8.56 -1.74 9.85
N ILE A 171 7.79 -1.21 8.90
CA ILE A 171 7.83 -1.67 7.50
C ILE A 171 9.25 -1.53 6.94
N THR A 172 9.92 -0.41 7.21
CA THR A 172 11.30 -0.18 6.75
C THR A 172 12.27 -1.20 7.33
N GLY A 173 12.12 -1.54 8.62
CA GLY A 173 12.91 -2.60 9.27
C GLY A 173 12.72 -3.94 8.59
N LEU A 174 11.46 -4.37 8.41
CA LEU A 174 11.12 -5.63 7.76
C LEU A 174 11.61 -5.69 6.30
N HIS A 175 11.47 -4.59 5.55
CA HIS A 175 11.99 -4.48 4.19
C HIS A 175 13.50 -4.69 4.14
N ASN A 176 14.25 -4.10 5.08
CA ASN A 176 15.70 -4.32 5.15
C ASN A 176 16.06 -5.78 5.40
N ASP A 177 15.29 -6.49 6.24
CA ASP A 177 15.54 -7.91 6.51
C ASP A 177 15.20 -8.80 5.32
N ILE A 178 14.07 -8.52 4.65
CA ILE A 178 13.69 -9.15 3.37
C ILE A 178 14.78 -8.92 2.32
N LEU A 179 15.30 -7.70 2.18
CA LEU A 179 16.38 -7.37 1.25
C LEU A 179 17.65 -8.18 1.55
N LYS A 180 18.05 -8.30 2.82
CA LYS A 180 19.23 -9.09 3.22
C LYS A 180 19.07 -10.55 2.83
N PHE A 181 17.90 -11.14 3.11
CA PHE A 181 17.61 -12.53 2.80
C PHE A 181 17.70 -12.80 1.29
N TYR A 182 16.93 -12.08 0.47
CA TYR A 182 16.86 -12.33 -0.97
C TYR A 182 18.16 -11.99 -1.70
N ARG A 183 18.92 -10.98 -1.25
CA ARG A 183 20.28 -10.73 -1.78
C ARG A 183 21.23 -11.89 -1.47
N SER A 184 21.12 -12.47 -0.28
CA SER A 184 21.93 -13.63 0.11
C SER A 184 21.55 -14.86 -0.72
N ALA A 185 20.26 -15.07 -0.97
CA ALA A 185 19.78 -16.13 -1.86
C ALA A 185 20.30 -15.98 -3.29
N LEU A 186 20.29 -14.76 -3.86
CA LEU A 186 20.87 -14.52 -5.20
C LEU A 186 22.37 -14.79 -5.25
N ARG A 187 23.13 -14.40 -4.21
CA ARG A 187 24.57 -14.70 -4.11
C ARG A 187 24.84 -16.20 -4.03
N ALA A 188 24.06 -16.92 -3.22
CA ALA A 188 24.18 -18.38 -3.10
C ALA A 188 23.90 -19.09 -4.44
N ASN A 189 23.07 -18.49 -5.30
CA ASN A 189 22.77 -18.99 -6.64
C ASN A 189 23.75 -18.47 -7.72
N GLY A 190 24.82 -17.75 -7.35
CA GLY A 190 25.85 -17.26 -8.28
C GLY A 190 25.40 -16.12 -9.20
N VAL A 191 24.33 -15.40 -8.85
CA VAL A 191 23.78 -14.31 -9.66
C VAL A 191 24.39 -12.94 -9.31
N VAL A 192 24.87 -12.77 -8.06
CA VAL A 192 25.43 -11.53 -7.49
C VAL A 192 26.73 -11.81 -6.77
#